data_AF-A0A9Q0NI84-F1
#
_entry.id   AF-A0A9Q0NI84-F1
#
_cell.length_a   1.000
_cell.length_b   1.000
_cell.length_c   1.000
_cell.angle_alpha   90.00
_cell.angle_beta   90.00
_cell.angle_gamma   90.00
#
_symmetry.space_group_name_H-M   'P 1'
#
loop_
_entity.id
_entity.type
_entity.pdbx_description
1 polymer ?
#
loop_
_entity_poly.entity_id
_entity_poly.type
_entity_poly.pdbx_seq_one_letter_code
_entity_poly.pdbx_strand_id
1 'polypeptide(L)'
;MLNKPLKPMTLFSQFHHIPSFLDHLEKVENFEPPESIFAYLIEVYGVTDKTQGAIELFCTAPKFRRVPSVYSLNALMPVLCRSSKGLKLVPESLLNSQAMNTRVEESTFQELRKLGFCPGMVDYSNAISFLVNGKMGLGALDVVNQMKSDKIKLG
;
A
#
# COMPACT_ATOMS: atom_id res chain seq x y z
N MET A 1 15.64 -13.67 17.28
CA MET A 1 14.72 -13.36 18.40
C MET A 1 14.61 -11.84 18.46
N LEU A 2 13.55 -11.23 17.92
CA LEU A 2 12.37 -10.79 18.69
C LEU A 2 11.25 -10.43 17.70
N ASN A 3 10.36 -11.38 17.39
CA ASN A 3 9.05 -11.07 16.81
C ASN A 3 8.00 -11.34 17.90
N LYS A 4 7.84 -10.38 18.82
CA LYS A 4 6.59 -10.27 19.57
C LYS A 4 5.80 -9.15 18.90
N PRO A 5 4.59 -9.40 18.37
CA PRO A 5 3.73 -8.31 17.93
C PRO A 5 3.51 -7.39 19.13
N LEU A 6 3.82 -6.11 18.99
CA LEU A 6 3.41 -5.07 19.93
C LEU A 6 1.90 -5.22 20.11
N LYS A 7 1.44 -5.36 21.36
CA LYS A 7 0.01 -5.51 21.64
C LYS A 7 -0.73 -4.27 21.13
N PRO A 8 -1.72 -4.40 20.22
CA PRO A 8 -2.41 -3.26 19.63
C PRO A 8 -2.96 -2.29 20.67
N MET A 9 -3.48 -2.81 21.79
CA MET A 9 -4.08 -2.06 22.90
C MET A 9 -3.18 -0.97 23.51
N THR A 10 -1.87 -1.22 23.65
CA THR A 10 -0.97 -0.22 24.27
C THR A 10 -0.71 0.96 23.33
N LEU A 11 -0.71 0.71 22.02
CA LEU A 11 -0.42 1.73 21.03
C LEU A 11 -1.62 2.64 20.76
N PHE A 12 -2.87 2.16 20.90
CA PHE A 12 -4.05 3.04 20.82
C PHE A 12 -3.97 4.22 21.78
N SER A 13 -3.49 3.99 23.00
CA SER A 13 -3.32 5.04 24.00
C SER A 13 -2.29 6.10 23.57
N GLN A 14 -1.31 5.73 22.75
CA GLN A 14 -0.23 6.60 22.27
C GLN A 14 -0.45 7.08 20.84
N PHE A 15 -1.59 6.74 20.21
CA PHE A 15 -1.84 7.08 18.80
C PHE A 15 -1.73 8.58 18.53
N HIS A 16 -2.14 9.41 19.50
CA HIS A 16 -2.07 10.87 19.42
C HIS A 16 -0.63 11.41 19.38
N HIS A 17 0.37 10.61 19.78
CA HIS A 17 1.80 10.95 19.67
C HIS A 17 2.42 10.56 18.33
N ILE A 18 1.75 9.76 17.50
CA ILE A 18 2.29 9.30 16.20
C ILE A 18 2.69 10.48 15.30
N PRO A 19 1.88 11.55 15.14
CA PRO A 19 2.29 12.69 14.33
C PRO A 19 3.58 13.36 14.83
N SER A 20 3.69 13.60 16.14
CA SER A 20 4.91 14.18 16.74
C SER A 20 6.13 13.28 16.60
N PHE A 21 5.94 11.96 16.66
CA PHE A 21 6.99 10.99 16.42
C PHE A 21 7.47 11.02 14.95
N LEU A 22 6.55 11.09 13.98
CA LEU A 22 6.88 11.22 12.56
C LEU A 22 7.60 12.55 12.26
N ASP A 23 7.12 13.67 12.81
CA ASP A 23 7.79 14.97 12.69
C ASP A 23 9.22 14.96 13.22
N HIS A 24 9.45 14.23 14.32
CA HIS A 24 10.79 14.05 14.86
C HIS A 24 11.65 13.19 13.94
N LEU A 25 11.13 12.05 13.47
CA LEU A 25 11.83 11.15 12.56
C LEU A 25 12.24 11.85 11.25
N GLU A 26 11.41 12.72 10.70
CA GLU A 26 11.73 13.47 9.48
C GLU A 26 12.98 14.36 9.67
N LYS A 27 13.08 15.01 10.84
CA LYS A 27 14.15 15.96 11.19
C LYS A 27 15.49 15.30 11.55
N VAL A 28 15.49 14.02 11.93
CA VAL A 28 16.72 13.31 12.27
C VAL A 28 17.39 12.79 11.00
N GLU A 29 18.40 13.52 10.52
CA GLU A 29 19.04 13.21 9.22
C GLU A 29 19.88 11.92 9.22
N ASN A 30 20.38 11.50 10.39
CA ASN A 30 21.28 10.35 10.53
C ASN A 30 20.57 9.04 10.93
N PHE A 31 19.23 9.03 10.94
CA PHE A 31 18.45 7.87 11.32
C PHE A 31 17.48 7.50 10.22
N GLU A 32 17.61 6.27 9.73
CA GLU A 32 16.70 5.73 8.72
C GLU A 32 15.77 4.69 9.39
N PRO A 33 14.50 5.04 9.69
CA PRO A 33 13.60 4.16 10.43
C PRO A 33 13.39 2.83 9.69
N PRO A 34 13.47 1.67 10.39
CA PRO A 34 13.20 0.37 9.79
C PRO A 34 11.84 0.32 9.09
N GLU A 35 11.79 -0.32 7.93
CA GLU A 35 10.60 -0.46 7.09
C GLU A 35 9.41 -1.07 7.84
N SER A 36 9.72 -2.02 8.73
CA SER A 36 8.75 -2.68 9.59
C SER A 36 7.97 -1.70 10.47
N ILE A 37 8.55 -0.54 10.81
CA ILE A 37 7.85 0.51 11.57
C ILE A 37 6.76 1.13 10.71
N PHE A 38 7.02 1.42 9.43
CA PHE A 38 6.01 1.99 8.53
C PHE A 38 4.87 1.01 8.27
N ALA A 39 5.18 -0.26 7.96
CA ALA A 39 4.15 -1.29 7.78
C ALA A 39 3.29 -1.45 9.04
N TYR A 40 3.92 -1.50 10.22
CA TYR A 40 3.22 -1.55 11.50
C TYR A 40 2.33 -0.33 11.74
N LEU A 41 2.82 0.88 11.47
CA LEU A 41 2.01 2.09 11.62
C LEU A 41 0.85 2.12 10.62
N ILE A 42 1.04 1.71 9.36
CA ILE A 42 -0.04 1.57 8.37
C ILE A 42 -1.16 0.66 8.91
N GLU A 43 -0.79 -0.50 9.47
CA GLU A 43 -1.75 -1.42 10.09
C GLU A 43 -2.51 -0.74 11.23
N VAL A 44 -1.81 -0.02 12.11
CA VAL A 44 -2.40 0.71 13.25
C VAL A 44 -3.41 1.76 12.77
N TYR A 45 -3.04 2.59 11.78
CA TYR A 45 -3.97 3.53 11.15
C TYR A 45 -5.22 2.80 10.64
N GLY A 46 -5.04 1.64 10.01
CA GLY A 46 -6.14 0.80 9.58
C GLY A 46 -7.04 0.29 10.71
N VAL A 47 -6.49 -0.21 11.82
CA VAL A 47 -7.32 -0.67 12.97
C VAL A 47 -8.05 0.50 13.63
N THR A 48 -7.54 1.73 13.50
CA THR A 48 -8.24 2.96 13.95
C THR A 48 -9.23 3.54 12.93
N ASP A 49 -9.52 2.84 11.83
CA ASP A 49 -10.37 3.31 10.72
C ASP A 49 -9.90 4.63 10.07
N LYS A 50 -8.60 4.91 10.15
CA LYS A 50 -7.96 6.11 9.57
C LYS A 50 -7.31 5.80 8.23
N THR A 51 -8.11 5.33 7.29
CA THR A 51 -7.67 4.94 5.93
C THR A 51 -6.84 6.02 5.25
N GLN A 52 -7.27 7.29 5.32
CA GLN A 52 -6.53 8.39 4.70
C GLN A 52 -5.15 8.59 5.33
N GLY A 53 -5.05 8.48 6.66
CA GLY A 53 -3.76 8.56 7.36
C GLY A 53 -2.82 7.41 7.02
N ALA A 54 -3.35 6.21 6.76
CA ALA A 54 -2.56 5.07 6.27
C ALA A 54 -1.98 5.34 4.86
N ILE A 55 -2.80 5.89 3.95
CA ILE A 55 -2.38 6.29 2.60
C ILE A 55 -1.33 7.40 2.67
N GLU A 56 -1.59 8.44 3.46
CA GLU A 56 -0.65 9.54 3.66
C GLU A 56 0.69 9.05 4.18
N LEU A 57 0.69 8.14 5.16
CA LEU A 57 1.92 7.58 5.71
C LEU A 57 2.70 6.79 4.64
N PHE A 58 2.01 5.98 3.84
CA PHE A 58 2.62 5.24 2.73
C PHE A 58 3.22 6.20 1.67
N CYS A 59 2.48 7.22 1.25
CA CYS A 59 2.91 8.21 0.26
C CYS A 59 3.99 9.16 0.78
N THR A 60 4.07 9.37 2.10
CA THR A 60 5.05 10.27 2.74
C THR A 60 6.36 9.55 3.06
N ALA A 61 6.43 8.22 2.89
CA ALA A 61 7.65 7.42 3.08
C ALA A 61 8.93 8.05 2.45
N PRO A 62 8.89 8.59 1.21
CA PRO A 62 10.05 9.27 0.60
C PRO A 62 10.62 10.43 1.41
N LYS A 63 9.81 11.13 2.22
CA LYS A 63 10.27 12.23 3.08
C LYS A 63 11.16 11.73 4.22
N PHE A 64 11.05 10.47 4.61
CA PHE A 64 11.93 9.84 5.60
C PHE A 64 13.18 9.22 4.95
N ARG A 65 13.55 9.68 3.75
CA ARG A 65 14.70 9.18 2.97
C ARG A 65 14.55 7.69 2.61
N ARG A 66 13.32 7.18 2.59
CA ARG A 66 12.95 5.79 2.31
C ARG A 66 12.03 5.69 1.12
N VAL A 67 12.35 4.80 0.19
CA VAL A 67 11.38 4.41 -0.85
C VAL A 67 10.37 3.44 -0.21
N PRO A 68 9.05 3.66 -0.34
CA PRO A 68 8.08 2.66 0.10
C PRO A 68 8.32 1.34 -0.62
N SER A 69 8.10 0.23 0.07
CA SER A 69 8.36 -1.12 -0.45
C SER A 69 7.07 -1.85 -0.79
N VAL A 70 7.21 -2.97 -1.51
CA VAL A 70 6.10 -3.91 -1.71
C VAL A 70 5.53 -4.43 -0.39
N TYR A 71 6.35 -4.56 0.65
CA TYR A 71 5.90 -5.01 1.97
C TYR A 71 4.99 -3.96 2.65
N SER A 72 5.37 -2.68 2.60
CA SER A 72 4.51 -1.59 3.10
C SER A 72 3.23 -1.40 2.25
N LEU A 73 3.31 -1.65 0.94
CA LEU A 73 2.16 -1.67 0.05
C LEU A 73 1.20 -2.81 0.41
N ASN A 74 1.74 -4.01 0.69
CA ASN A 74 0.95 -5.16 1.11
C ASN A 74 0.30 -4.93 2.48
N ALA A 75 0.93 -4.18 3.39
CA ALA A 75 0.31 -3.76 4.64
C ALA A 75 -0.86 -2.78 4.42
N LEU A 76 -0.80 -1.96 3.36
CA LEU A 76 -1.86 -1.01 3.01
C LEU A 76 -3.09 -1.70 2.39
N MET A 77 -2.94 -2.79 1.64
CA MET A 77 -4.06 -3.44 0.94
C MET A 77 -5.21 -3.86 1.90
N PRO A 78 -4.95 -4.57 3.03
CA PRO A 78 -5.98 -4.88 4.00
C PRO A 78 -6.64 -3.67 4.64
N VAL A 79 -5.99 -2.50 4.66
CA VAL A 79 -6.57 -1.26 5.18
C VAL A 79 -7.59 -0.70 4.19
N LEU A 80 -7.22 -0.63 2.90
CA LEU A 80 -8.09 -0.13 1.84
C LEU A 80 -9.33 -1.01 1.66
N CYS A 81 -9.17 -2.33 1.74
CA CYS A 81 -10.26 -3.27 1.49
C CYS A 81 -11.30 -3.35 2.63
N ARG A 82 -11.14 -2.64 3.76
CA ARG A 82 -12.10 -2.65 4.88
C ARG A 82 -13.41 -1.91 4.60
N SER A 83 -13.43 -1.02 3.61
CA SER A 83 -14.62 -0.22 3.30
C SER A 83 -14.80 -0.05 1.80
N SER A 84 -16.05 0.16 1.37
CA SER A 84 -16.38 0.46 -0.03
C SER A 84 -15.71 1.74 -0.54
N LYS A 85 -15.44 2.71 0.35
CA LYS A 85 -14.68 3.92 0.03
C LYS A 85 -13.20 3.62 -0.18
N GLY A 86 -12.59 2.85 0.73
CA GLY A 86 -11.18 2.46 0.62
C GLY A 86 -10.90 1.57 -0.59
N LEU A 87 -11.83 0.68 -0.96
CA LEU A 87 -11.73 -0.16 -2.15
C LEU A 87 -11.56 0.66 -3.43
N LYS A 88 -12.24 1.81 -3.54
CA LYS A 88 -12.09 2.73 -4.69
C LYS A 88 -10.70 3.36 -4.78
N LEU A 89 -9.93 3.35 -3.70
CA LEU A 89 -8.59 3.92 -3.62
C LEU A 89 -7.50 2.87 -3.91
N VAL A 90 -7.83 1.59 -4.04
CA VAL A 90 -6.87 0.53 -4.37
C VAL A 90 -6.16 0.81 -5.70
N PRO A 91 -6.86 1.11 -6.82
CA PRO A 91 -6.18 1.39 -8.09
C PRO A 91 -5.22 2.58 -7.97
N GLU A 92 -5.67 3.69 -7.37
CA GLU A 92 -4.83 4.88 -7.17
C GLU A 92 -3.60 4.60 -6.30
N SER A 93 -3.76 3.81 -5.23
CA SER A 93 -2.66 3.46 -4.32
C SER A 93 -1.59 2.58 -5.00
N LEU A 94 -2.01 1.66 -5.87
CA LEU A 94 -1.09 0.84 -6.69
C LEU A 94 -0.34 1.72 -7.72
N LEU A 95 -0.98 2.75 -8.25
CA LEU A 95 -0.35 3.67 -9.21
C LEU A 95 0.63 4.61 -8.51
N ASN A 96 0.25 5.14 -7.36
CA ASN A 96 1.12 5.96 -6.52
C ASN A 96 2.36 5.17 -6.08
N SER A 97 2.23 3.88 -5.77
CA SER A 97 3.39 3.03 -5.44
C SER A 97 4.39 2.99 -6.61
N GLN A 98 3.92 2.80 -7.84
CA GLN A 98 4.79 2.75 -9.01
C GLN A 98 5.46 4.10 -9.30
N ALA A 99 4.74 5.21 -9.13
CA ALA A 99 5.31 6.55 -9.24
C ALA A 99 6.41 6.82 -8.20
N MET A 100 6.35 6.13 -7.06
CA MET A 100 7.39 6.14 -6.02
C MET A 100 8.47 5.06 -6.23
N ASN A 101 8.54 4.40 -7.39
CA ASN A 101 9.44 3.28 -7.70
C ASN A 101 9.19 1.98 -6.92
N THR A 102 8.04 1.85 -6.25
CA THR A 102 7.57 0.60 -5.67
C THR A 102 6.86 -0.23 -6.73
N ARG A 103 7.52 -1.29 -7.21
CA ARG A 103 6.88 -2.25 -8.11
C ARG A 103 5.76 -2.99 -7.41
N VAL A 104 4.64 -3.15 -8.11
CA VAL A 104 3.57 -4.05 -7.70
C VAL A 104 4.04 -5.47 -8.02
N GLU A 105 3.98 -6.38 -7.04
CA GLU A 105 4.39 -7.77 -7.22
C GLU A 105 3.20 -8.72 -7.04
N GLU A 106 3.41 -9.98 -7.41
CA GLU A 106 2.45 -11.07 -7.19
C GLU A 106 1.97 -11.17 -5.74
N SER A 107 2.83 -10.83 -4.76
CA SER A 107 2.46 -10.80 -3.34
C SER A 107 1.36 -9.78 -3.03
N THR A 108 1.33 -8.65 -3.72
CA THR A 108 0.28 -7.62 -3.60
C THR A 108 -1.04 -8.12 -4.14
N PHE A 109 -1.03 -8.78 -5.30
CA PHE A 109 -2.22 -9.39 -5.88
C PHE A 109 -2.75 -10.55 -5.04
N GLN A 110 -1.87 -11.35 -4.44
CA GLN A 110 -2.25 -12.38 -3.47
C GLN A 110 -2.99 -11.77 -2.27
N GLU A 111 -2.50 -10.64 -1.74
CA GLU A 111 -3.15 -9.98 -0.61
C GLU A 111 -4.54 -9.47 -0.99
N LEU A 112 -4.68 -8.84 -2.16
CA LEU A 112 -5.97 -8.41 -2.69
C LEU A 112 -6.94 -9.59 -2.87
N ARG A 113 -6.49 -10.72 -3.42
CA ARG A 113 -7.32 -11.92 -3.60
C ARG A 113 -7.78 -12.54 -2.27
N LYS A 114 -6.93 -12.57 -1.24
CA LYS A 114 -7.32 -13.03 0.11
C LYS A 114 -8.46 -12.19 0.69
N LEU A 115 -8.52 -10.91 0.31
CA LEU A 115 -9.53 -9.95 0.76
C LEU A 115 -10.81 -9.99 -0.10
N GLY A 116 -10.93 -10.96 -1.01
CA GLY A 116 -12.07 -11.10 -1.92
C GLY A 116 -12.09 -10.05 -3.04
N PHE A 117 -10.99 -9.32 -3.24
CA PHE A 117 -10.83 -8.44 -4.38
C PHE A 117 -10.48 -9.27 -5.61
N CYS A 118 -11.49 -9.52 -6.44
CA CYS A 118 -11.35 -10.12 -7.76
C CYS A 118 -11.54 -9.00 -8.80
N PRO A 119 -10.46 -8.42 -9.36
CA PRO A 119 -10.59 -7.37 -10.36
C PRO A 119 -11.38 -7.90 -11.56
N GLY A 120 -12.42 -7.16 -11.98
CA GLY A 120 -13.17 -7.49 -13.18
C GLY A 120 -12.47 -7.01 -14.45
N MET A 121 -13.04 -7.33 -15.62
CA MET A 121 -12.51 -6.87 -16.91
C MET A 121 -12.35 -5.35 -16.97
N VAL A 122 -13.32 -4.60 -16.42
CA VAL A 122 -13.30 -3.13 -16.38
C VAL A 122 -12.15 -2.60 -15.52
N ASP A 123 -11.87 -3.24 -14.38
CA ASP A 123 -10.76 -2.86 -13.50
C ASP A 123 -9.40 -3.08 -14.19
N TYR A 124 -9.25 -4.23 -14.87
CA TYR A 124 -8.08 -4.54 -15.68
C TYR A 124 -7.89 -3.55 -16.84
N SER A 125 -8.96 -3.25 -17.58
CA SER A 125 -8.93 -2.28 -18.68
C SER A 125 -8.52 -0.89 -18.20
N ASN A 126 -9.09 -0.42 -17.08
CA ASN A 126 -8.74 0.88 -16.52
C ASN A 126 -7.27 0.94 -16.06
N ALA A 127 -6.78 -0.12 -15.40
CA ALA A 127 -5.38 -0.22 -14.98
C ALA A 127 -4.42 -0.22 -16.19
N ILE A 128 -4.73 -1.01 -17.23
CA ILE A 128 -3.91 -1.08 -18.45
C ILE A 128 -3.91 0.27 -19.18
N SER A 129 -5.07 0.87 -19.41
CA SER A 129 -5.18 2.18 -20.08
C SER A 129 -4.40 3.25 -19.33
N PHE A 130 -4.48 3.29 -18.00
CA PHE A 130 -3.70 4.21 -17.19
C PHE A 130 -2.19 3.99 -17.34
N LEU A 131 -1.73 2.75 -17.23
CA LEU A 131 -0.29 2.42 -17.29
C LEU A 131 0.30 2.70 -18.67
N VAL A 132 -0.45 2.45 -19.74
CA VAL A 132 -0.06 2.82 -21.10
C VAL A 132 0.03 4.34 -21.25
N ASN A 133 -0.96 5.09 -20.74
CA ASN A 133 -0.96 6.55 -20.79
C ASN A 133 0.18 7.17 -19.94
N GLY A 134 0.55 6.51 -18.84
CA GLY A 134 1.68 6.88 -17.98
C GLY A 134 3.06 6.46 -18.49
N LYS A 135 3.15 5.86 -19.69
CA LYS A 135 4.38 5.27 -20.26
C LYS A 135 5.02 4.17 -19.40
N MET A 136 4.24 3.52 -18.54
CA MET A 136 4.67 2.45 -17.63
C MET A 136 4.46 1.06 -18.28
N GLY A 137 5.14 0.81 -19.40
CA GLY A 137 4.89 -0.37 -20.25
C GLY A 137 5.09 -1.73 -19.56
N LEU A 138 6.07 -1.85 -18.65
CA LEU A 138 6.29 -3.08 -17.89
C LEU A 138 5.16 -3.35 -16.89
N GLY A 139 4.69 -2.31 -16.18
CA GLY A 139 3.54 -2.45 -15.29
C GLY A 139 2.28 -2.84 -16.05
N ALA A 140 2.05 -2.27 -17.24
CA ALA A 140 0.93 -2.66 -18.09
C ALA A 140 1.00 -4.14 -18.51
N LEU A 141 2.21 -4.62 -18.83
CA LEU A 141 2.44 -6.02 -19.19
C LEU A 141 2.18 -6.98 -18.01
N ASP A 142 2.63 -6.62 -16.81
CA ASP A 142 2.39 -7.41 -15.60
C ASP A 142 0.88 -7.55 -15.32
N VAL A 143 0.12 -6.45 -15.47
CA VAL A 143 -1.34 -6.45 -15.32
C VAL A 143 -2.02 -7.31 -16.39
N VAL A 144 -1.55 -7.30 -17.64
CA VAL A 144 -2.07 -8.16 -18.72
C VAL A 144 -1.79 -9.64 -18.44
N ASN A 145 -0.60 -9.98 -17.95
CA ASN A 145 -0.25 -11.35 -17.58
C ASN A 145 -1.11 -11.86 -16.43
N GLN A 146 -1.37 -10.99 -15.44
CA GLN A 146 -2.26 -11.32 -14.34
C GLN A 146 -3.71 -11.52 -14.81
N MET A 147 -4.23 -10.64 -15.68
CA MET A 147 -5.57 -10.78 -16.29
C MET A 147 -5.74 -12.14 -17.00
N LYS A 148 -4.72 -12.60 -17.71
CA LYS A 148 -4.70 -13.91 -18.37
C LYS A 148 -4.70 -15.07 -17.35
N SER A 149 -3.92 -14.94 -16.28
CA SER A 149 -3.87 -15.92 -15.18
C SER A 149 -5.23 -16.07 -14.51
N ASP A 150 -5.95 -14.96 -14.35
CA ASP A 150 -7.30 -14.89 -13.79
C ASP A 150 -8.39 -15.39 -14.77
N LYS A 151 -7.99 -15.85 -15.97
CA LYS A 151 -8.87 -16.40 -17.03
C LYS A 151 -9.93 -15.41 -17.53
N ILE A 152 -9.65 -14.11 -17.42
CA ILE A 152 -10.51 -13.06 -17.95
C ILE A 152 -10.11 -12.83 -19.42
N LYS A 153 -11.05 -13.01 -20.35
CA LYS A 153 -10.83 -12.81 -21.78
C LYS A 153 -11.03 -11.34 -22.15
N LEU A 154 -10.22 -10.81 -23.05
CA LEU A 154 -10.54 -9.56 -23.75
C LEU A 154 -11.74 -9.82 -24.67
N GLY A 155 -12.81 -9.06 -24.49
CA GLY A 155 -13.96 -9.04 -25.40
C GLY A 155 -13.66 -8.25 -26.67
#